data_AF-A0A2G6I7G4-F1
#
_entry.id   AF-A0A2G6I7G4-F1
#
_cell.length_a   1.000
_cell.length_b   1.000
_cell.length_c   1.000
_cell.angle_alpha   90.00
_cell.angle_beta   90.00
_cell.angle_gamma   90.00
#
_symmetry.space_group_name_H-M   'P 1'
#
loop_
_entity.id
_entity.type
_entity.pdbx_description
1 polymer ?
#
loop_
_entity_poly.entity_id
_entity_poly.type
_entity_poly.pdbx_seq_one_letter_code
_entity_poly.pdbx_strand_id
1 'polypeptide(L)'
;PQDLLARWQNAPIPAAFVAERREGEEFARSFPDQAIYGLSSYRSEVAAAAAAQGNGVHLEGKGWHTDGSRPDLPDWHLDKLASLDARVRVMSSFENTHQQHYISKRIFDAFVVGGIPTCYADKNHSIHRLVPESCMINTFGQSPEEAAARIIGIKPGLEMAESWLETAMNLQALCTDTDVIAHERERVAEAVLRAIEA
;
A
#
# COMPACT_ATOMS: atom_id res chain seq x y z
N PRO A 1 11.52 -12.72 13.69
CA PRO A 1 10.72 -11.51 14.02
C PRO A 1 11.55 -10.38 14.65
N GLN A 2 12.49 -10.70 15.55
CA GLN A 2 13.38 -9.71 16.19
C GLN A 2 14.21 -8.92 15.18
N ASP A 3 14.78 -9.60 14.17
CA ASP A 3 15.58 -8.92 13.14
C ASP A 3 14.75 -7.94 12.30
N LEU A 4 13.52 -8.31 11.93
CA LEU A 4 12.60 -7.44 11.21
C LEU A 4 12.22 -6.22 12.07
N LEU A 5 11.90 -6.45 13.34
CA LEU A 5 11.62 -5.39 14.29
C LEU A 5 12.80 -4.42 14.44
N ALA A 6 14.01 -4.96 14.57
CA ALA A 6 15.23 -4.16 14.65
C ALA A 6 15.46 -3.34 13.38
N ARG A 7 15.18 -3.90 12.19
CA ARG A 7 15.23 -3.17 10.92
C ARG A 7 14.25 -2.00 10.90
N TRP A 8 12.99 -2.24 11.27
CA TRP A 8 12.00 -1.16 11.32
C TRP A 8 12.37 -0.06 12.31
N GLN A 9 12.83 -0.42 13.51
CA GLN A 9 13.22 0.55 14.54
C GLN A 9 14.41 1.42 14.09
N ASN A 10 15.33 0.86 13.30
CA ASN A 10 16.54 1.54 12.82
C ASN A 10 16.48 1.96 11.34
N ALA A 11 15.31 1.86 10.70
CA ALA A 11 15.15 2.15 9.28
C ALA A 11 15.58 3.60 8.98
N PRO A 12 16.47 3.84 8.00
CA PRO A 12 16.90 5.19 7.64
C PRO A 12 15.77 6.01 7.00
N ILE A 13 14.76 5.35 6.41
CA ILE A 13 13.58 5.99 5.84
C ILE A 13 12.38 5.66 6.75
N PRO A 14 11.91 6.60 7.58
CA PRO A 14 10.77 6.36 8.47
C PRO A 14 9.48 6.07 7.70
N ALA A 15 9.24 6.76 6.58
CA ALA A 15 8.10 6.51 5.71
C ALA A 15 8.44 6.83 4.25
N ALA A 16 7.92 6.05 3.31
CA ALA A 16 8.05 6.29 1.88
C ALA A 16 6.69 6.41 1.18
N PHE A 17 6.52 7.45 0.37
CA PHE A 17 5.33 7.74 -0.44
C PHE A 17 5.74 7.82 -1.90
N VAL A 18 5.43 6.76 -2.64
CA VAL A 18 5.92 6.55 -4.01
C VAL A 18 4.76 6.63 -4.99
N ALA A 19 4.20 7.82 -5.14
CA ALA A 19 3.07 8.10 -6.00
C ALA A 19 3.08 9.55 -6.50
N GLU A 20 2.53 9.79 -7.69
CA GLU A 20 2.25 11.14 -8.18
C GLU A 20 1.37 11.91 -7.19
N ARG A 21 1.76 13.17 -6.94
CA ARG A 21 0.98 14.14 -6.18
C ARG A 21 -0.24 14.54 -6.99
N ARG A 22 -1.42 14.35 -6.42
CA ARG A 22 -2.71 14.70 -7.00
C ARG A 22 -3.53 15.40 -5.92
N GLU A 23 -4.06 16.56 -6.23
CA GLU A 23 -4.80 17.41 -5.29
C GLU A 23 -6.00 17.99 -6.02
N GLY A 24 -7.10 18.19 -5.31
CA GLY A 24 -8.33 18.77 -5.87
C GLY A 24 -9.54 17.85 -5.77
N GLU A 25 -10.72 18.45 -5.93
CA GLU A 25 -12.01 17.78 -5.76
C GLU A 25 -12.22 16.63 -6.75
N GLU A 26 -11.65 16.73 -7.95
CA GLU A 26 -11.71 15.67 -8.96
C GLU A 26 -11.02 14.38 -8.51
N PHE A 27 -10.05 14.47 -7.59
CA PHE A 27 -9.32 13.35 -7.01
C PHE A 27 -9.86 12.88 -5.66
N ALA A 28 -10.92 13.53 -5.17
CA ALA A 28 -11.59 13.27 -3.89
C ALA A 28 -13.09 12.92 -4.05
N ARG A 29 -13.55 12.66 -5.28
CA ARG A 29 -14.95 12.27 -5.55
C ARG A 29 -15.35 11.06 -4.74
N SER A 30 -16.53 11.11 -4.13
CA SER A 30 -17.06 10.01 -3.32
C SER A 30 -18.50 9.67 -3.70
N PHE A 31 -18.84 8.40 -3.56
CA PHE A 31 -20.19 7.85 -3.69
C PHE A 31 -20.44 6.97 -2.46
N PRO A 32 -20.79 7.58 -1.30
CA PRO A 32 -20.88 6.88 -0.02
C PRO A 32 -21.87 5.71 -0.03
N ASP A 33 -22.98 5.84 -0.75
CA ASP A 33 -24.00 4.77 -0.88
C ASP A 33 -23.45 3.49 -1.54
N GLN A 34 -22.32 3.59 -2.25
CA GLN A 34 -21.62 2.48 -2.88
C GLN A 34 -20.31 2.12 -2.17
N ALA A 35 -20.01 2.78 -1.04
CA ALA A 35 -18.73 2.70 -0.35
C ALA A 35 -17.52 2.97 -1.27
N ILE A 36 -17.65 3.92 -2.21
CA ILE A 36 -16.59 4.32 -3.13
C ILE A 36 -16.05 5.69 -2.73
N TYR A 37 -14.73 5.79 -2.52
CA TYR A 37 -14.08 7.05 -2.15
C TYR A 37 -12.81 7.26 -2.99
N GLY A 38 -12.69 8.40 -3.65
CA GLY A 38 -11.45 8.83 -4.29
C GLY A 38 -10.40 9.15 -3.23
N LEU A 39 -9.24 8.51 -3.33
CA LEU A 39 -8.15 8.61 -2.35
C LEU A 39 -6.89 9.27 -2.93
N SER A 40 -6.95 9.75 -4.18
CA SER A 40 -5.78 10.35 -4.83
C SER A 40 -5.39 11.68 -4.20
N SER A 41 -6.36 12.51 -3.78
CA SER A 41 -6.11 13.71 -2.96
C SER A 41 -5.63 13.32 -1.56
N TYR A 42 -6.40 12.46 -0.88
CA TYR A 42 -6.10 11.97 0.47
C TYR A 42 -4.66 11.46 0.63
N ARG A 43 -4.19 10.57 -0.24
CA ARG A 43 -2.83 10.01 -0.14
C ARG A 43 -1.73 11.06 -0.33
N SER A 44 -2.01 12.10 -1.13
CA SER A 44 -1.06 13.20 -1.36
C SER A 44 -1.03 14.10 -0.14
N GLU A 45 -2.19 14.44 0.43
CA GLU A 45 -2.30 15.22 1.66
C GLU A 45 -1.62 14.49 2.84
N VAL A 46 -1.80 13.18 2.99
CA VAL A 46 -1.10 12.37 3.99
C VAL A 46 0.42 12.43 3.80
N ALA A 47 0.89 12.28 2.56
CA ALA A 47 2.32 12.33 2.24
C ALA A 47 2.94 13.70 2.57
N ALA A 48 2.25 14.79 2.21
CA ALA A 48 2.67 16.15 2.52
C ALA A 48 2.67 16.41 4.03
N ALA A 49 1.62 16.00 4.75
CA ALA A 49 1.53 16.14 6.20
C ALA A 49 2.61 15.32 6.92
N ALA A 50 2.91 14.10 6.46
CA ALA A 50 3.97 13.26 7.02
C ALA A 50 5.35 13.91 6.84
N ALA A 51 5.62 14.46 5.66
CA ALA A 51 6.88 15.17 5.38
C ALA A 51 7.03 16.46 6.19
N ALA A 52 5.93 17.16 6.50
CA ALA A 52 5.96 18.33 7.38
C ALA A 52 6.24 17.98 8.85
N GLN A 53 5.87 16.77 9.29
CA GLN A 53 6.04 16.32 10.67
C GLN A 53 7.37 15.60 10.94
N GLY A 54 7.97 14.97 9.92
CA GLY A 54 9.10 14.07 10.09
C GLY A 54 10.26 14.36 9.14
N ASN A 55 11.47 14.38 9.68
CA ASN A 55 12.69 14.37 8.86
C ASN A 55 12.89 12.98 8.23
N GLY A 56 13.37 12.95 6.98
CA GLY A 56 13.76 11.71 6.29
C GLY A 56 12.62 10.96 5.57
N VAL A 57 11.41 11.52 5.52
CA VAL A 57 10.33 10.97 4.69
C VAL A 57 10.75 10.99 3.21
N HIS A 58 10.63 9.85 2.53
CA HIS A 58 10.90 9.72 1.11
C HIS A 58 9.63 10.02 0.30
N LEU A 59 9.64 11.12 -0.47
CA LEU A 59 8.57 11.48 -1.38
C LEU A 59 9.04 11.32 -2.82
N GLU A 60 8.30 10.57 -3.63
CA GLU A 60 8.68 10.35 -5.01
C GLU A 60 7.46 10.23 -5.92
N GLY A 61 7.55 10.90 -7.07
CA GLY A 61 6.51 10.96 -8.08
C GLY A 61 6.38 12.37 -8.65
N LYS A 62 5.72 12.47 -9.80
CA LYS A 62 5.44 13.76 -10.44
C LYS A 62 4.67 14.67 -9.46
N GLY A 63 5.07 15.95 -9.41
CA GLY A 63 4.45 16.97 -8.55
C GLY A 63 5.02 17.10 -7.13
N TRP A 64 6.03 16.28 -6.75
CA TRP A 64 6.77 16.43 -5.50
C TRP A 64 8.05 17.27 -5.66
N HIS A 65 9.16 16.63 -6.04
CA HIS A 65 10.49 17.24 -6.22
C HIS A 65 11.08 17.01 -7.61
N THR A 66 10.47 16.13 -8.40
CA THR A 66 10.92 15.75 -9.74
C THR A 66 9.83 16.07 -10.76
N ASP A 67 10.13 16.92 -11.74
CA ASP A 67 9.30 17.12 -12.93
C ASP A 67 9.38 15.94 -13.91
N GLY A 68 10.35 15.04 -13.69
CA GLY A 68 10.51 13.81 -14.45
C GLY A 68 9.31 12.88 -14.29
N SER A 69 8.69 12.53 -15.41
CA SER A 69 7.73 11.45 -15.48
C SER A 69 8.49 10.13 -15.31
N ARG A 70 8.06 9.26 -14.39
CA ARG A 70 8.61 7.91 -14.19
C ARG A 70 8.79 7.01 -15.44
N PRO A 71 8.09 7.20 -16.59
CA PRO A 71 8.25 6.34 -17.78
C PRO A 71 9.61 6.40 -18.48
N ASP A 72 10.50 7.35 -18.15
CA ASP A 72 11.80 7.47 -18.83
C ASP A 72 12.86 6.48 -18.29
N LEU A 73 12.58 5.78 -17.17
CA LEU A 73 13.42 4.70 -16.67
C LEU A 73 13.03 3.36 -17.33
N PRO A 74 14.00 2.55 -17.81
CA PRO A 74 13.73 1.25 -18.42
C PRO A 74 12.92 0.28 -17.54
N ASP A 75 13.12 0.33 -16.22
CA ASP A 75 12.33 -0.39 -15.23
C ASP A 75 12.18 0.44 -13.95
N TRP A 76 11.20 1.33 -13.94
CA TRP A 76 10.87 2.17 -12.79
C TRP A 76 10.38 1.36 -11.58
N HIS A 77 9.91 0.12 -11.77
CA HIS A 77 9.46 -0.71 -10.65
C HIS A 77 10.66 -1.33 -9.93
N LEU A 78 11.65 -1.82 -10.67
CA LEU A 78 12.89 -2.31 -10.08
C LEU A 78 13.67 -1.21 -9.34
N ASP A 79 13.74 0.00 -9.88
CA ASP A 79 14.41 1.14 -9.22
C ASP A 79 13.77 1.48 -7.86
N LYS A 80 12.43 1.50 -7.81
CA LYS A 80 11.67 1.65 -6.57
C LYS A 80 12.02 0.55 -5.55
N LEU A 81 12.03 -0.71 -5.99
CA LEU A 81 12.30 -1.82 -5.08
C LEU A 81 13.73 -1.74 -4.55
N ALA A 82 14.71 -1.51 -5.42
CA ALA A 82 16.12 -1.42 -5.06
C ALA A 82 16.43 -0.23 -4.13
N SER A 83 15.77 0.91 -4.32
CA SER A 83 16.02 2.10 -3.49
C SER A 83 15.46 1.96 -2.06
N LEU A 84 14.41 1.16 -1.88
CA LEU A 84 13.66 1.04 -0.62
C LEU A 84 13.89 -0.28 0.12
N ASP A 85 14.45 -1.30 -0.52
CA ASP A 85 14.65 -2.64 0.04
C ASP A 85 15.30 -2.61 1.43
N ALA A 86 14.58 -3.10 2.44
CA ALA A 86 14.99 -3.16 3.84
C ALA A 86 15.42 -1.82 4.48
N ARG A 87 15.10 -0.69 3.83
CA ARG A 87 15.48 0.66 4.28
C ARG A 87 14.30 1.48 4.80
N VAL A 88 13.08 1.01 4.58
CA VAL A 88 11.85 1.71 4.95
C VAL A 88 11.15 1.06 6.13
N ARG A 89 10.68 1.86 7.10
CA ARG A 89 9.81 1.38 8.17
C ARG A 89 8.37 1.25 7.69
N VAL A 90 7.80 2.32 7.14
CA VAL A 90 6.43 2.34 6.61
C VAL A 90 6.44 2.61 5.11
N MET A 91 5.82 1.73 4.34
CA MET A 91 5.64 1.93 2.90
C MET A 91 4.17 2.28 2.63
N SER A 92 3.94 3.44 2.01
CA SER A 92 2.59 3.85 1.63
C SER A 92 2.01 2.92 0.57
N SER A 93 0.89 2.30 0.91
CA SER A 93 0.17 1.35 0.04
C SER A 93 -1.27 1.76 -0.22
N PHE A 94 -1.62 3.02 0.04
CA PHE A 94 -2.94 3.57 -0.27
C PHE A 94 -3.29 3.38 -1.73
N GLU A 95 -4.52 2.94 -2.01
CA GLU A 95 -5.06 2.88 -3.34
C GLU A 95 -5.47 4.26 -3.87
N ASN A 96 -5.74 4.36 -5.18
CA ASN A 96 -6.28 5.60 -5.75
C ASN A 96 -7.74 5.82 -5.37
N THR A 97 -8.43 4.74 -5.03
CA THR A 97 -9.85 4.68 -4.75
C THR A 97 -10.07 3.59 -3.70
N HIS A 98 -10.88 3.86 -2.68
CA HIS A 98 -11.47 2.81 -1.87
C HIS A 98 -12.63 2.19 -2.66
N GLN A 99 -12.58 0.88 -2.88
CA GLN A 99 -13.71 0.08 -3.35
C GLN A 99 -13.52 -1.32 -2.76
N GLN A 100 -14.60 -1.96 -2.31
CA GLN A 100 -14.58 -3.17 -1.49
C GLN A 100 -13.63 -4.30 -1.95
N HIS A 101 -13.44 -4.47 -3.25
CA HIS A 101 -12.63 -5.54 -3.83
C HIS A 101 -11.36 -5.03 -4.52
N TYR A 102 -11.11 -3.72 -4.51
CA TYR A 102 -9.96 -3.16 -5.20
C TYR A 102 -8.68 -3.30 -4.37
N ILE A 103 -7.82 -4.19 -4.84
CA ILE A 103 -6.48 -4.43 -4.29
C ILE A 103 -5.52 -4.47 -5.47
N SER A 104 -4.54 -3.59 -5.48
CA SER A 104 -3.50 -3.56 -6.53
C SER A 104 -2.16 -4.03 -5.98
N LYS A 105 -1.11 -3.91 -6.79
CA LYS A 105 0.27 -4.23 -6.41
C LYS A 105 0.79 -3.44 -5.19
N ARG A 106 0.15 -2.32 -4.81
CA ARG A 106 0.68 -1.40 -3.79
C ARG A 106 0.90 -2.05 -2.44
N ILE A 107 -0.03 -2.90 -2.00
CA ILE A 107 0.12 -3.63 -0.74
C ILE A 107 1.29 -4.62 -0.81
N PHE A 108 1.44 -5.33 -1.93
CA PHE A 108 2.52 -6.28 -2.14
C PHE A 108 3.89 -5.61 -2.21
N ASP A 109 3.99 -4.45 -2.85
CA ASP A 109 5.23 -3.66 -2.91
C ASP A 109 5.77 -3.36 -1.50
N ALA A 110 4.89 -3.09 -0.51
CA ALA A 110 5.32 -2.87 0.88
C ALA A 110 5.93 -4.12 1.50
N PHE A 111 5.35 -5.30 1.24
CA PHE A 111 5.92 -6.56 1.69
C PHE A 111 7.28 -6.85 1.05
N VAL A 112 7.39 -6.61 -0.26
CA VAL A 112 8.62 -6.86 -1.02
C VAL A 112 9.79 -6.02 -0.51
N VAL A 113 9.56 -4.73 -0.19
CA VAL A 113 10.63 -3.86 0.35
C VAL A 113 10.84 -4.03 1.87
N GLY A 114 10.09 -4.91 2.52
CA GLY A 114 10.17 -5.16 3.96
C GLY A 114 9.55 -4.06 4.84
N GLY A 115 8.64 -3.24 4.30
CA GLY A 115 7.97 -2.15 5.02
C GLY A 115 6.62 -2.55 5.63
N ILE A 116 6.19 -1.81 6.64
CA ILE A 116 4.82 -1.88 7.18
C ILE A 116 3.89 -1.20 6.17
N PRO A 117 2.89 -1.90 5.61
CA PRO A 117 1.95 -1.30 4.67
C PRO A 117 0.98 -0.32 5.34
N THR A 118 0.55 0.69 4.59
CA THR A 118 -0.63 1.52 4.93
C THR A 118 -1.83 1.15 4.07
N CYS A 119 -3.04 1.30 4.59
CA CYS A 119 -4.25 1.17 3.78
C CYS A 119 -5.34 2.13 4.25
N TYR A 120 -6.32 2.35 3.37
CA TYR A 120 -7.57 2.99 3.70
C TYR A 120 -8.66 1.99 3.34
N ALA A 121 -9.15 1.24 4.33
CA ALA A 121 -10.02 0.10 4.11
C ALA A 121 -11.09 0.01 5.20
N ASP A 122 -12.36 0.05 4.82
CA ASP A 122 -13.44 -0.21 5.78
C ASP A 122 -13.40 -1.67 6.30
N LYS A 123 -14.26 -1.99 7.27
CA LYS A 123 -14.34 -3.33 7.86
C LYS A 123 -14.77 -4.44 6.88
N ASN A 124 -15.37 -4.10 5.75
CA ASN A 124 -15.89 -5.03 4.75
C ASN A 124 -14.93 -5.19 3.55
N HIS A 125 -13.84 -4.42 3.53
CA HIS A 125 -12.87 -4.42 2.45
C HIS A 125 -12.16 -5.78 2.35
N SER A 126 -11.93 -6.23 1.12
CA SER A 126 -11.40 -7.58 0.86
C SER A 126 -9.94 -7.74 1.25
N ILE A 127 -9.23 -6.64 1.51
CA ILE A 127 -7.83 -6.65 1.95
C ILE A 127 -7.66 -7.47 3.23
N HIS A 128 -8.66 -7.48 4.12
CA HIS A 128 -8.65 -8.23 5.38
C HIS A 128 -8.61 -9.74 5.18
N ARG A 129 -8.89 -10.25 3.96
CA ARG A 129 -8.71 -11.67 3.60
C ARG A 129 -7.26 -12.03 3.31
N LEU A 130 -6.43 -11.03 3.00
CA LEU A 130 -5.03 -11.20 2.60
C LEU A 130 -4.07 -10.71 3.67
N VAL A 131 -4.42 -9.62 4.34
CA VAL A 131 -3.54 -8.84 5.21
C VAL A 131 -4.34 -8.49 6.48
N PRO A 132 -4.04 -9.08 7.65
CA PRO A 132 -4.73 -8.77 8.90
C PRO A 132 -4.39 -7.36 9.40
N GLU A 133 -5.28 -6.75 10.17
CA GLU A 133 -5.04 -5.40 10.72
C GLU A 133 -3.77 -5.30 11.59
N SER A 134 -3.34 -6.40 12.22
CA SER A 134 -2.15 -6.43 13.06
C SER A 134 -0.83 -6.23 12.30
N CYS A 135 -0.83 -6.33 10.97
CA CYS A 135 0.37 -6.14 10.14
C CYS A 135 0.36 -4.86 9.30
N MET A 136 -0.69 -4.04 9.38
CA MET A 136 -0.86 -2.84 8.56
C MET A 136 -1.36 -1.63 9.34
N ILE A 137 -1.11 -0.44 8.81
CA ILE A 137 -1.67 0.81 9.33
C ILE A 137 -2.93 1.15 8.53
N ASN A 138 -4.09 0.76 9.05
CA ASN A 138 -5.38 1.13 8.47
C ASN A 138 -5.84 2.51 8.96
N THR A 139 -5.91 3.48 8.05
CA THR A 139 -6.27 4.87 8.35
C THR A 139 -7.70 5.21 7.91
N PHE A 140 -8.56 4.21 7.73
CA PHE A 140 -9.95 4.43 7.36
C PHE A 140 -10.65 5.39 8.32
N GLY A 141 -11.32 6.40 7.78
CA GLY A 141 -12.03 7.43 8.55
C GLY A 141 -11.15 8.50 9.22
N GLN A 142 -9.82 8.43 9.09
CA GLN A 142 -8.90 9.43 9.64
C GLN A 142 -8.75 10.63 8.68
N SER A 143 -8.48 11.81 9.22
CA SER A 143 -7.99 12.93 8.42
C SER A 143 -6.57 12.65 7.90
N PRO A 144 -6.10 13.36 6.85
CA PRO A 144 -4.73 13.24 6.37
C PRO A 144 -3.68 13.50 7.46
N GLU A 145 -3.92 14.47 8.34
CA GLU A 145 -3.01 14.84 9.44
C GLU A 145 -2.95 13.76 10.52
N GLU A 146 -4.10 13.19 10.88
CA GLU A 146 -4.20 12.09 11.85
C GLU A 146 -3.49 10.84 11.32
N ALA A 147 -3.71 10.51 10.05
CA ALA A 147 -3.06 9.41 9.37
C ALA A 147 -1.55 9.61 9.29
N ALA A 148 -1.08 10.81 8.94
CA ALA A 148 0.33 11.15 8.92
C ALA A 148 0.97 11.02 10.31
N ALA A 149 0.33 11.54 11.34
CA ALA A 149 0.81 11.43 12.72
C ALA A 149 0.91 9.97 13.18
N ARG A 150 -0.07 9.14 12.81
CA ARG A 150 -0.05 7.70 13.09
C ARG A 150 1.06 6.97 12.36
N ILE A 151 1.28 7.29 11.07
CA ILE A 151 2.34 6.69 10.24
C ILE A 151 3.72 7.04 10.79
N ILE A 152 3.96 8.31 11.11
CA ILE A 152 5.27 8.77 11.59
C ILE A 152 5.52 8.33 13.04
N GLY A 153 4.49 8.35 13.86
CA GLY A 153 4.56 8.01 15.29
C GLY A 153 4.58 6.52 15.62
N ILE A 154 4.41 5.63 14.63
CA ILE A 154 4.32 4.20 14.89
C ILE A 154 5.58 3.64 15.56
N LYS A 155 5.36 2.87 16.62
CA LYS A 155 6.38 2.07 17.29
C LYS A 155 6.02 0.61 17.09
N PRO A 156 6.56 -0.06 16.04
CA PRO A 156 6.23 -1.46 15.80
C PRO A 156 6.70 -2.31 16.99
N GLY A 157 5.91 -3.35 17.28
CA GLY A 157 6.21 -4.34 18.32
C GLY A 157 6.53 -5.70 17.73
N LEU A 158 6.88 -6.65 18.59
CA LEU A 158 7.21 -8.01 18.18
C LEU A 158 6.01 -8.72 17.53
N GLU A 159 4.81 -8.54 18.09
CA GLU A 159 3.55 -9.09 17.58
C GLU A 159 3.28 -8.66 16.12
N MET A 160 3.50 -7.38 15.81
CA MET A 160 3.36 -6.86 14.44
C MET A 160 4.40 -7.50 13.51
N ALA A 161 5.65 -7.67 13.97
CA ALA A 161 6.68 -8.31 13.17
C ALA A 161 6.40 -9.80 12.91
N GLU A 162 5.81 -10.50 13.88
CA GLU A 162 5.37 -11.90 13.74
C GLU A 162 4.22 -12.01 12.74
N SER A 163 3.15 -11.22 12.95
CA SER A 163 2.00 -11.16 12.04
C SER A 163 2.40 -10.80 10.61
N TRP A 164 3.32 -9.86 10.45
CA TRP A 164 3.84 -9.47 9.14
C TRP A 164 4.59 -10.62 8.46
N LEU A 165 5.45 -11.35 9.17
CA LEU A 165 6.22 -12.47 8.60
C LEU A 165 5.31 -13.62 8.18
N GLU A 166 4.33 -13.98 9.01
CA GLU A 166 3.33 -14.98 8.67
C GLU A 166 2.52 -14.55 7.43
N THR A 167 2.09 -13.29 7.40
CA THR A 167 1.36 -12.72 6.25
C THR A 167 2.22 -12.76 4.98
N ALA A 168 3.50 -12.38 5.07
CA ALA A 168 4.43 -12.41 3.93
C ALA A 168 4.60 -13.83 3.37
N MET A 169 4.73 -14.84 4.24
CA MET A 169 4.82 -16.25 3.83
C MET A 169 3.53 -16.72 3.13
N ASN A 170 2.36 -16.34 3.66
CA ASN A 170 1.08 -16.69 3.06
C ASN A 170 0.88 -16.03 1.69
N LEU A 171 1.22 -14.74 1.56
CA LEU A 171 1.17 -14.02 0.29
C LEU A 171 2.16 -14.64 -0.72
N GLN A 172 3.37 -14.99 -0.29
CA GLN A 172 4.34 -15.67 -1.15
C GLN A 172 3.80 -17.01 -1.66
N ALA A 173 3.26 -17.85 -0.78
CA ALA A 173 2.68 -19.13 -1.17
C ALA A 173 1.55 -18.94 -2.19
N LEU A 174 0.62 -18.01 -1.93
CA LEU A 174 -0.49 -17.70 -2.83
C LEU A 174 -0.01 -17.22 -4.21
N CYS A 175 1.01 -16.38 -4.26
CA CYS A 175 1.51 -15.79 -5.50
C CYS A 175 2.50 -16.69 -6.28
N THR A 176 2.92 -17.81 -5.70
CA THR A 176 3.87 -18.76 -6.33
C THR A 176 3.26 -20.11 -6.65
N ASP A 177 2.05 -20.39 -6.16
CA ASP A 177 1.30 -21.60 -6.52
C ASP A 177 0.77 -21.49 -7.96
N THR A 178 1.54 -22.03 -8.90
CA THR A 178 1.22 -22.00 -10.33
C THR A 178 -0.05 -22.75 -10.67
N ASP A 179 -0.36 -23.80 -9.90
CA ASP A 179 -1.55 -24.61 -10.13
C ASP A 179 -2.79 -23.82 -9.74
N VAL A 180 -2.80 -23.21 -8.55
CA VAL A 180 -3.90 -22.33 -8.12
C VAL A 180 -4.10 -21.17 -9.09
N ILE A 181 -3.02 -20.55 -9.56
CA ILE A 181 -3.09 -19.45 -10.55
C ILE A 181 -3.70 -19.92 -11.88
N ALA A 182 -3.30 -21.11 -12.36
CA ALA A 182 -3.85 -21.67 -13.60
C ALA A 182 -5.35 -21.98 -13.45
N HIS A 183 -5.74 -22.67 -12.38
CA HIS A 183 -7.14 -22.99 -12.09
C HIS A 183 -8.00 -21.73 -11.93
N GLU A 184 -7.48 -20.67 -11.29
CA GLU A 184 -8.22 -19.42 -11.12
C GLU A 184 -8.43 -18.70 -12.48
N ARG A 185 -7.43 -18.74 -13.37
CA ARG A 185 -7.57 -18.20 -14.73
C ARG A 185 -8.63 -18.95 -15.52
N GLU A 186 -8.65 -20.28 -15.43
CA GLU A 186 -9.67 -21.11 -16.07
C GLU A 186 -11.06 -20.79 -15.52
N ARG A 187 -11.21 -20.76 -14.19
CA ARG A 187 -12.47 -20.43 -13.52
C ARG A 187 -13.03 -19.08 -13.97
N VAL A 188 -12.18 -18.05 -14.07
CA VAL A 188 -12.58 -16.72 -14.55
C VAL A 188 -12.97 -16.76 -16.03
N ALA A 189 -12.17 -17.42 -16.88
CA ALA A 189 -12.47 -17.53 -18.31
C ALA A 189 -13.83 -18.20 -18.55
N GLU A 190 -14.10 -19.32 -17.87
CA GLU A 190 -15.38 -20.00 -17.95
C GLU A 190 -16.55 -19.14 -17.46
N ALA A 191 -16.37 -18.42 -16.34
CA ALA A 191 -17.41 -17.55 -15.81
C ALA A 191 -17.74 -16.41 -16.79
N VAL A 192 -16.74 -15.84 -17.46
CA VAL A 192 -16.93 -14.81 -18.48
C VAL A 192 -17.62 -15.37 -19.72
N LEU A 193 -17.20 -16.54 -20.22
CA LEU A 193 -17.84 -17.18 -21.37
C LEU A 193 -19.31 -17.48 -21.09
N ARG A 194 -19.62 -18.07 -19.93
CA ARG A 194 -21.02 -18.32 -19.49
C ARG A 194 -21.85 -17.04 -19.41
N ALA A 195 -21.26 -15.92 -19.00
CA ALA A 195 -21.95 -14.63 -18.90
C ALA A 195 -22.20 -13.96 -20.26
N ILE A 196 -21.40 -14.28 -21.28
CA ILE A 196 -21.56 -13.75 -22.65
C ILE A 196 -22.56 -14.60 -23.46
N GLU A 197 -22.62 -15.90 -23.19
CA GLU A 197 -23.56 -16.83 -23.85
C GLU A 197 -25.00 -16.75 -23.32
N ALA A 198 -25.20 -16.16 -22.14
CA ALA A 198 -26.50 -15.96 -21.50
C ALA A 198 -27.18 -14.66 -21.97
#